data_AF-A0A1H6VFQ7-F1
#
_entry.id   AF-A0A1H6VFQ7-F1
#
_cell.length_a   1.000
_cell.length_b   1.000
_cell.length_c   1.000
_cell.angle_alpha   90.00
_cell.angle_beta   90.00
_cell.angle_gamma   90.00
#
_symmetry.space_group_name_H-M   'P 1'
#
loop_
_entity.id
_entity.type
_entity.pdbx_description
1 polymer ?
#
loop_
_entity_poly.entity_id
_entity_poly.type
_entity_poly.pdbx_seq_one_letter_code
_entity_poly.pdbx_strand_id
1 'polypeptide(L)'
;MRHLTKKDRQTIERLFKDYTIEEIADAFMIPREPLSPEEEEKGMQEFRAMRQREIANRTPEQWIEAKTLQIKYQILNYIEDSDPKAHWDFQYFLNEYIRAQNKKDKEFAADVDVKPYVLSQYLNGHRTPPKEFLVRLELHSNGLIPASWWLRSLQKSKEVELAEDTAIREQESKHVKNKIELAL
;
A
#
# COMPACT_ATOMS: atom_id res chain seq x y z
N MET A 1 19.90 -14.51 -5.00
CA MET A 1 21.02 -13.60 -4.71
C MET A 1 22.18 -13.98 -5.62
N ARG A 2 22.80 -13.06 -6.37
CA ARG A 2 23.99 -13.39 -7.16
C ARG A 2 25.14 -13.71 -6.19
N HIS A 3 25.72 -14.91 -6.32
CA HIS A 3 26.91 -15.27 -5.55
C HIS A 3 28.13 -14.59 -6.18
N LEU A 4 28.91 -13.86 -5.37
CA LEU A 4 30.17 -13.25 -5.80
C LEU A 4 31.15 -14.34 -6.21
N THR A 5 31.59 -14.30 -7.47
CA THR A 5 32.59 -15.22 -7.99
C THR A 5 33.97 -14.92 -7.41
N LYS A 6 34.91 -15.86 -7.51
CA LYS A 6 36.30 -15.66 -7.06
C LYS A 6 36.96 -14.44 -7.74
N LYS A 7 36.61 -14.18 -8.99
CA LYS A 7 37.06 -13.02 -9.77
C LYS A 7 36.49 -11.70 -9.24
N ASP A 8 35.22 -11.70 -8.83
CA ASP A 8 34.58 -10.53 -8.25
C ASP A 8 35.25 -10.14 -6.92
N ARG A 9 35.56 -11.13 -6.07
CA ARG A 9 36.28 -10.89 -4.80
C ARG A 9 37.68 -10.30 -5.02
N GLN A 10 38.43 -10.85 -5.97
CA GLN A 10 39.75 -10.32 -6.35
C GLN A 10 39.68 -8.89 -6.88
N THR A 11 38.61 -8.57 -7.61
CA THR A 11 38.39 -7.22 -8.15
C THR A 11 38.06 -6.24 -7.02
N ILE A 12 37.21 -6.64 -6.07
CA ILE A 12 36.86 -5.85 -4.88
C ILE A 12 38.09 -5.61 -4.00
N GLU A 13 38.89 -6.66 -3.73
CA GLU A 13 40.13 -6.54 -2.96
C GLU A 13 41.13 -5.60 -3.63
N ARG A 14 41.21 -5.60 -4.96
CA ARG A 14 42.05 -4.67 -5.71
C ARG A 14 41.54 -3.23 -5.59
N LEU A 15 40.23 -3.01 -5.68
CA LEU A 15 39.61 -1.69 -5.56
C LEU A 15 39.87 -1.08 -4.17
N PHE A 16 39.71 -1.84 -3.09
CA PHE A 16 40.00 -1.36 -1.73
C PHE A 16 41.50 -1.19 -1.42
N LYS A 17 42.38 -1.70 -2.30
CA LYS A 17 43.82 -1.48 -2.20
C LYS A 17 44.25 -0.21 -2.94
N ASP A 18 43.62 0.04 -4.09
CA ASP A 18 44.00 1.12 -5.00
C ASP A 18 43.29 2.44 -4.67
N TYR A 19 42.15 2.40 -3.95
CA TYR A 19 41.31 3.56 -3.62
C TYR A 19 40.84 3.56 -2.16
N THR A 20 40.62 4.75 -1.60
CA THR A 20 40.00 4.87 -0.27
C THR A 20 38.50 4.62 -0.31
N ILE A 21 37.89 4.39 0.85
CA ILE A 21 36.45 4.19 0.96
C ILE A 21 35.69 5.45 0.49
N GLU A 22 36.22 6.64 0.77
CA GLU A 22 35.65 7.90 0.29
C GLU A 22 35.70 8.02 -1.23
N GLU A 23 36.84 7.69 -1.85
CA GLU A 23 37.00 7.74 -3.32
C GLU A 23 36.10 6.73 -4.04
N ILE A 24 35.94 5.54 -3.44
CA ILE A 24 34.99 4.53 -3.94
C ILE A 24 33.57 5.06 -3.81
N ALA A 25 33.20 5.66 -2.67
CA ALA A 25 31.87 6.23 -2.46
C ALA A 25 31.57 7.36 -3.46
N ASP A 26 32.52 8.28 -3.68
CA ASP A 26 32.41 9.40 -4.62
C ASP A 26 32.28 8.96 -6.08
N ALA A 27 32.84 7.80 -6.45
CA ALA A 27 32.67 7.23 -7.80
C ALA A 27 31.28 6.60 -8.03
N PHE A 28 30.59 6.17 -6.97
CA PHE A 28 29.25 5.55 -7.04
C PHE A 28 28.11 6.53 -6.73
N MET A 29 28.39 7.62 -6.00
CA MET A 29 27.48 8.72 -5.83
C MET A 29 27.60 9.62 -7.06
N ILE A 30 26.48 9.99 -7.70
CA ILE A 30 26.51 11.04 -8.72
C ILE A 30 27.01 12.30 -8.00
N PRO A 31 28.22 12.83 -8.29
CA PRO A 31 28.72 14.00 -7.60
C PRO A 31 27.80 15.15 -7.95
N ARG A 32 26.95 15.53 -6.99
CA ARG A 32 26.19 16.77 -7.07
C ARG A 32 26.96 17.76 -6.24
N GLU A 33 27.49 18.80 -6.89
CA GLU A 33 27.94 19.96 -6.14
C GLU A 33 26.79 20.40 -5.22
N PRO A 34 27.05 20.68 -3.93
CA PRO A 34 26.02 21.15 -3.03
C PRO A 34 25.46 22.44 -3.61
N LEU A 35 24.19 22.40 -4.03
CA LEU A 35 23.51 23.55 -4.61
C LEU A 35 23.48 24.68 -3.59
N SER A 36 23.61 25.91 -4.06
CA SER A 36 23.25 27.07 -3.25
C SER A 36 21.78 26.92 -2.78
N PRO A 37 21.41 27.40 -1.58
CA PRO A 37 20.01 27.44 -1.15
C PRO A 37 19.06 28.08 -2.19
N GLU A 38 19.56 29.04 -2.97
CA GLU A 38 18.83 29.69 -4.04
C GLU A 38 18.63 28.79 -5.27
N GLU A 39 19.64 28.00 -5.62
CA GLU A 39 19.56 27.03 -6.73
C GLU A 39 18.69 25.82 -6.37
N GLU A 40 18.71 25.40 -5.10
CA GLU A 40 17.84 24.36 -4.58
C GLU A 40 16.38 24.80 -4.59
N GLU A 41 16.08 26.01 -4.10
CA GLU A 41 14.72 26.55 -4.12
C GLU A 41 14.23 26.75 -5.56
N LYS A 42 15.07 27.28 -6.45
CA LYS A 42 14.73 27.42 -7.87
C LYS A 42 14.46 26.05 -8.54
N GLY A 43 15.32 25.06 -8.29
CA GLY A 43 15.11 23.70 -8.78
C GLY A 43 13.84 23.05 -8.22
N MET A 44 13.51 23.32 -6.94
CA MET A 44 12.27 22.86 -6.32
C MET A 44 11.03 23.51 -6.94
N GLN A 45 11.09 24.81 -7.23
CA GLN A 45 10.03 25.54 -7.91
C GLN A 45 9.82 25.03 -9.34
N GLU A 46 10.90 24.81 -10.09
CA GLU A 46 10.84 24.22 -11.43
C GLU A 46 10.24 22.81 -11.39
N PHE A 47 10.66 21.97 -10.44
CA PHE A 47 10.09 20.63 -10.24
C PHE A 47 8.60 20.68 -9.90
N ARG A 48 8.18 21.57 -8.99
CA ARG A 48 6.75 21.76 -8.65
C ARG A 48 5.95 22.20 -9.87
N ALA A 49 6.48 23.13 -10.67
CA ALA A 49 5.83 23.62 -11.87
C ALA A 49 5.70 22.52 -12.93
N MET A 50 6.76 21.73 -13.18
CA MET A 50 6.71 20.57 -14.06
C MET A 50 5.67 19.56 -13.59
N ARG A 51 5.67 19.23 -12.29
CA ARG A 51 4.68 18.32 -11.70
C ARG A 51 3.25 18.82 -11.86
N GLN A 52 3.01 20.12 -11.66
CA GLN A 52 1.68 20.71 -11.88
C GLN A 52 1.24 20.60 -13.33
N ARG A 53 2.13 20.85 -14.30
CA ARG A 53 1.83 20.68 -15.73
C ARG A 53 1.48 19.24 -16.06
N GLU A 54 2.27 18.28 -15.58
CA GLU A 54 2.00 16.85 -15.75
C GLU A 54 0.64 16.45 -15.15
N ILE A 55 0.30 16.99 -13.97
CA ILE A 55 -1.02 16.74 -13.35
C ILE A 55 -2.15 17.35 -14.19
N ALA A 56 -1.98 18.59 -14.67
CA ALA A 56 -2.98 19.30 -15.46
C ALA A 56 -3.25 18.64 -16.82
N ASN A 57 -2.23 18.00 -17.40
CA ASN A 57 -2.31 17.34 -18.71
C ASN A 57 -2.70 15.85 -18.64
N ARG A 58 -2.99 15.31 -17.45
CA ARG A 58 -3.41 13.90 -17.32
C ARG A 58 -4.79 13.69 -17.92
N THR A 59 -4.89 12.61 -18.67
CA THR A 59 -6.19 12.07 -19.09
C THR A 59 -6.94 11.44 -17.90
N PRO A 60 -8.27 11.37 -17.95
CA PRO A 60 -9.06 10.67 -16.93
C PRO A 60 -8.60 9.23 -16.71
N GLU A 61 -8.24 8.51 -17.76
CA GLU A 61 -7.77 7.12 -17.72
C GLU A 61 -6.45 7.01 -16.96
N GLN A 62 -5.48 7.89 -17.24
CA GLN A 62 -4.22 7.95 -16.50
C GLN A 62 -4.43 8.28 -15.02
N TRP A 63 -5.45 9.08 -14.71
CA TRP A 63 -5.81 9.38 -13.32
C TRP A 63 -6.35 8.14 -12.61
N ILE A 64 -7.29 7.42 -13.23
CA ILE A 64 -7.85 6.16 -12.72
C ILE A 64 -6.74 5.13 -12.51
N GLU A 65 -5.85 4.96 -13.49
CA GLU A 65 -4.72 4.04 -13.43
C GLU A 65 -3.78 4.39 -12.27
N ALA A 66 -3.33 5.64 -12.19
CA ALA A 66 -2.43 6.09 -11.13
C ALA A 66 -3.05 5.92 -9.74
N LYS A 67 -4.36 6.21 -9.60
CA LYS A 67 -5.08 6.03 -8.33
C LYS A 67 -5.27 4.57 -7.97
N THR A 68 -5.60 3.72 -8.93
CA THR A 68 -5.71 2.27 -8.67
C THR A 68 -4.36 1.68 -8.27
N LEU A 69 -3.26 2.12 -8.91
CA LEU A 69 -1.90 1.74 -8.54
C LEU A 69 -1.53 2.19 -7.12
N GLN A 70 -1.91 3.42 -6.75
CA GLN A 70 -1.73 3.92 -5.39
C GLN A 70 -2.44 3.00 -4.37
N ILE A 71 -3.71 2.67 -4.61
CA ILE A 71 -4.52 1.83 -3.72
C ILE A 71 -3.91 0.42 -3.62
N LYS A 72 -3.45 -0.14 -4.74
CA LYS A 72 -2.75 -1.43 -4.76
C LYS A 72 -1.60 -1.48 -3.77
N TYR A 73 -0.71 -0.47 -3.79
CA TYR A 73 0.44 -0.44 -2.90
C TYR A 73 0.05 -0.14 -1.45
N GLN A 74 -1.00 0.66 -1.22
CA GLN A 74 -1.53 0.88 0.12
C GLN A 74 -2.09 -0.41 0.73
N ILE A 75 -2.84 -1.20 -0.05
CA ILE A 75 -3.34 -2.52 0.35
C ILE A 75 -2.17 -3.46 0.67
N LEU A 76 -1.16 -3.52 -0.19
CA LEU A 76 0.03 -4.35 0.05
C LEU A 76 0.71 -3.99 1.37
N ASN A 77 1.00 -2.70 1.57
CA ASN A 77 1.61 -2.22 2.80
C ASN A 77 0.75 -2.59 4.01
N TYR A 78 -0.55 -2.34 3.97
CA TYR A 78 -1.47 -2.65 5.06
C TYR A 78 -1.48 -4.13 5.45
N ILE A 79 -1.46 -5.02 4.44
CA ILE A 79 -1.49 -6.46 4.67
C ILE A 79 -0.17 -6.96 5.27
N GLU A 80 0.96 -6.35 4.91
CA GLU A 80 2.29 -6.75 5.37
C GLU A 80 2.69 -6.08 6.69
N ASP A 81 2.07 -4.97 7.04
CA ASP A 81 2.38 -4.20 8.25
C ASP A 81 1.98 -4.93 9.53
N SER A 82 2.87 -4.92 10.52
CA SER A 82 2.58 -5.39 11.87
C SER A 82 1.76 -4.38 12.67
N ASP A 83 1.94 -3.08 12.40
CA ASP A 83 1.26 -1.97 13.10
C ASP A 83 0.61 -1.02 12.07
N PRO A 84 -0.54 -1.45 11.51
CA PRO A 84 -1.18 -0.70 10.45
C PRO A 84 -1.69 0.65 10.95
N LYS A 85 -1.67 1.66 10.06
CA LYS A 85 -2.23 2.99 10.34
C LYS A 85 -3.70 2.88 10.79
N ALA A 86 -4.05 3.59 11.85
CA ALA A 86 -5.37 3.53 12.50
C ALA A 86 -6.60 3.79 11.59
N HIS A 87 -6.44 4.40 10.42
CA HIS A 87 -7.54 4.65 9.47
C HIS A 87 -7.57 3.68 8.29
N TRP A 88 -6.63 2.75 8.21
CA TRP A 88 -6.58 1.77 7.13
C TRP A 88 -7.37 0.52 7.52
N ASP A 89 -8.43 0.29 6.77
CA ASP A 89 -9.23 -0.92 6.79
C ASP A 89 -9.74 -1.24 5.38
N PHE A 90 -10.40 -2.38 5.24
CA PHE A 90 -11.01 -2.80 3.98
C PHE A 90 -12.00 -1.75 3.43
N GLN A 91 -12.82 -1.16 4.30
CA GLN A 91 -13.83 -0.17 3.93
C GLN A 91 -13.20 1.07 3.31
N TYR A 92 -12.10 1.55 3.88
CA TYR A 92 -11.30 2.66 3.38
C TYR A 92 -10.79 2.36 1.97
N PHE A 93 -10.15 1.21 1.76
CA PHE A 93 -9.62 0.86 0.43
C PHE A 93 -10.72 0.70 -0.62
N LEU A 94 -11.86 0.11 -0.24
CA LEU A 94 -13.01 -0.03 -1.14
C LEU A 94 -13.59 1.35 -1.51
N ASN A 95 -13.74 2.25 -0.55
CA ASN A 95 -14.19 3.62 -0.80
C ASN A 95 -13.23 4.37 -1.74
N GLU A 96 -11.93 4.31 -1.48
CA GLU A 96 -10.93 4.96 -2.32
C GLU A 96 -10.92 4.36 -3.74
N TYR A 97 -11.12 3.04 -3.87
CA TYR A 97 -11.22 2.38 -5.17
C TYR A 97 -12.43 2.86 -5.98
N ILE A 98 -13.60 3.02 -5.36
CA ILE A 98 -14.80 3.54 -6.04
C ILE A 98 -14.57 4.99 -6.47
N ARG A 99 -14.03 5.83 -5.57
CA ARG A 99 -13.70 7.23 -5.85
C ARG A 99 -12.70 7.36 -6.99
N ALA A 100 -11.74 6.44 -7.08
CA ALA A 100 -10.76 6.40 -8.16
C ALA A 100 -11.39 6.14 -9.53
N GLN A 101 -12.61 5.59 -9.62
CA GLN A 101 -13.30 5.38 -10.89
C GLN A 101 -14.04 6.62 -11.40
N ASN A 102 -14.09 7.69 -10.61
CA ASN A 102 -14.89 8.90 -10.91
C ASN A 102 -16.37 8.58 -11.23
N LYS A 103 -16.92 7.57 -10.54
CA LYS A 103 -18.31 7.10 -10.68
C LYS A 103 -19.05 7.28 -9.36
N LYS A 104 -20.36 7.46 -9.43
CA LYS A 104 -21.22 7.40 -8.24
C LYS A 104 -21.35 5.96 -7.77
N ASP A 105 -21.56 5.74 -6.47
CA ASP A 105 -21.71 4.41 -5.89
C ASP A 105 -22.76 3.54 -6.60
N LYS A 106 -23.86 4.14 -7.07
CA LYS A 106 -24.91 3.44 -7.83
C LYS A 106 -24.42 2.93 -9.18
N GLU A 107 -23.57 3.70 -9.86
CA GLU A 107 -23.00 3.34 -11.17
C GLU A 107 -21.97 2.23 -10.99
N PHE A 108 -21.07 2.39 -10.01
CA PHE A 108 -20.12 1.35 -9.65
C PHE A 108 -20.80 0.04 -9.22
N ALA A 109 -21.88 0.15 -8.44
CA ALA A 109 -22.69 -1.01 -8.05
C ALA A 109 -23.19 -1.80 -9.27
N ALA A 110 -23.60 -1.11 -10.34
CA ALA A 110 -24.00 -1.76 -11.58
C ALA A 110 -22.80 -2.43 -12.29
N ASP A 111 -21.63 -1.78 -12.32
CA ASP A 111 -20.41 -2.33 -12.95
C ASP A 111 -19.95 -3.64 -12.32
N VAL A 112 -20.14 -3.81 -11.01
CA VAL A 112 -19.75 -5.02 -10.27
C VAL A 112 -20.95 -5.89 -9.85
N ASP A 113 -22.10 -5.71 -10.51
CA ASP A 113 -23.31 -6.52 -10.34
C ASP A 113 -23.75 -6.67 -8.86
N VAL A 114 -23.75 -5.58 -8.10
CA VAL A 114 -24.17 -5.54 -6.70
C VAL A 114 -25.32 -4.55 -6.52
N LYS A 115 -26.30 -4.88 -5.68
CA LYS A 115 -27.37 -3.93 -5.36
C LYS A 115 -26.79 -2.74 -4.59
N PRO A 116 -27.18 -1.48 -4.88
CA PRO A 116 -26.62 -0.30 -4.21
C PRO A 116 -26.72 -0.35 -2.68
N TYR A 117 -27.82 -0.86 -2.13
CA TYR A 117 -27.96 -1.00 -0.67
C TYR A 117 -26.96 -2.02 -0.10
N VAL A 118 -26.64 -3.09 -0.84
CA VAL A 118 -25.66 -4.10 -0.42
C VAL A 118 -24.26 -3.51 -0.45
N LEU A 119 -23.93 -2.74 -1.49
CA LEU A 119 -22.66 -2.03 -1.58
C LEU A 119 -22.48 -1.07 -0.39
N SER A 120 -23.52 -0.30 -0.04
CA SER A 120 -23.49 0.58 1.13
C SER A 120 -23.21 -0.17 2.43
N GLN A 121 -23.76 -1.38 2.61
CA GLN A 121 -23.46 -2.21 3.78
C GLN A 121 -22.01 -2.72 3.80
N TYR A 122 -21.40 -2.95 2.63
CA TYR A 122 -19.97 -3.28 2.52
C TYR A 122 -19.08 -2.09 2.88
N LEU A 123 -19.41 -0.90 2.36
CA LEU A 123 -18.67 0.35 2.61
C LEU A 123 -18.71 0.80 4.07
N ASN A 124 -19.79 0.48 4.79
CA ASN A 124 -19.97 0.84 6.19
C ASN A 124 -19.63 -0.31 7.17
N GLY A 125 -19.08 -1.42 6.68
CA GLY A 125 -18.69 -2.55 7.54
C GLY A 125 -19.85 -3.38 8.12
N HIS A 126 -21.11 -2.99 7.89
CA HIS A 126 -22.28 -3.73 8.37
C HIS A 126 -22.44 -5.13 7.77
N ARG A 127 -21.82 -5.38 6.60
CA ARG A 127 -21.84 -6.69 5.96
C ARG A 127 -20.46 -7.05 5.42
N THR A 128 -20.03 -8.27 5.67
CA THR A 128 -18.82 -8.82 5.03
C THR A 128 -19.10 -9.13 3.55
N PRO A 129 -18.29 -8.64 2.61
CA PRO A 129 -18.45 -8.99 1.19
C PRO A 129 -18.13 -10.47 0.93
N PRO A 130 -18.90 -11.13 0.04
CA PRO A 130 -18.64 -12.51 -0.33
C PRO A 130 -17.45 -12.58 -1.32
N LYS A 131 -16.85 -13.77 -1.48
CA LYS A 131 -15.68 -13.98 -2.37
C LYS A 131 -15.98 -13.57 -3.82
N GLU A 132 -17.21 -13.77 -4.28
CA GLU A 132 -17.65 -13.41 -5.63
C GLU A 132 -17.52 -11.91 -5.87
N PHE A 133 -17.82 -11.08 -4.85
CA PHE A 133 -17.63 -9.64 -4.93
C PHE A 133 -16.14 -9.28 -5.04
N LEU A 134 -15.27 -9.95 -4.28
CA LEU A 134 -13.82 -9.72 -4.34
C LEU A 134 -13.24 -10.08 -5.72
N VAL A 135 -13.72 -11.17 -6.34
CA VAL A 135 -13.34 -11.53 -7.72
C VAL A 135 -13.81 -10.47 -8.72
N ARG A 136 -15.00 -9.90 -8.54
CA ARG A 136 -15.47 -8.82 -9.40
C ARG A 136 -14.62 -7.55 -9.27
N LEU A 137 -14.12 -7.23 -8.08
CA LEU A 137 -13.15 -6.14 -7.91
C LEU A 137 -11.85 -6.40 -8.67
N GLU A 138 -11.33 -7.63 -8.63
CA GLU A 138 -10.15 -8.02 -9.40
C GLU A 138 -10.39 -7.81 -10.90
N LEU A 139 -11.50 -8.35 -11.43
CA LEU A 139 -11.85 -8.25 -12.84
C LEU A 139 -12.08 -6.78 -13.25
N HIS A 140 -12.77 -5.99 -12.44
CA HIS A 140 -12.98 -4.56 -12.67
C HIS A 140 -11.65 -3.78 -12.68
N SER A 141 -10.66 -4.20 -11.88
CA SER A 141 -9.31 -3.64 -11.87
C SER A 141 -8.40 -4.18 -12.99
N ASN A 142 -8.93 -4.99 -13.91
CA ASN A 142 -8.15 -5.70 -14.93
C ASN A 142 -6.99 -6.53 -14.33
N GLY A 143 -7.23 -7.17 -13.19
CA GLY A 143 -6.24 -7.97 -12.47
C GLY A 143 -5.15 -7.17 -11.75
N LEU A 144 -5.23 -5.84 -11.74
CA LEU A 144 -4.21 -5.00 -11.10
C LEU A 144 -4.15 -5.21 -9.58
N ILE A 145 -5.31 -5.46 -8.96
CA ILE A 145 -5.46 -5.82 -7.55
C ILE A 145 -6.14 -7.20 -7.47
N PRO A 146 -5.37 -8.28 -7.21
CA PRO A 146 -5.91 -9.63 -7.08
C PRO A 146 -6.97 -9.74 -5.97
N ALA A 147 -7.98 -10.61 -6.17
CA ALA A 147 -9.01 -10.89 -5.17
C ALA A 147 -8.44 -11.41 -3.85
N SER A 148 -7.31 -12.13 -3.93
CA SER A 148 -6.58 -12.60 -2.74
C SER A 148 -6.06 -11.44 -1.88
N TRP A 149 -5.71 -10.29 -2.47
CA TRP A 149 -5.25 -9.12 -1.73
C TRP A 149 -6.42 -8.40 -1.08
N TRP A 150 -7.55 -8.27 -1.79
CA TRP A 150 -8.80 -7.81 -1.19
C TRP A 150 -9.21 -8.68 0.00
N LEU A 151 -9.15 -10.00 -0.14
CA LEU A 151 -9.44 -10.93 0.95
C LEU A 151 -8.49 -10.76 2.15
N ARG A 152 -7.18 -10.66 1.90
CA ARG A 152 -6.18 -10.43 2.96
C ARG A 152 -6.40 -9.11 3.69
N SER A 153 -6.74 -8.04 2.98
CA SER A 153 -7.08 -6.75 3.63
C SER A 153 -8.31 -6.87 4.52
N LEU A 154 -9.36 -7.56 4.07
CA LEU A 154 -10.55 -7.84 4.87
C LEU A 154 -10.25 -8.66 6.12
N GLN A 155 -9.37 -9.66 6.02
CA GLN A 155 -8.93 -10.46 7.17
C GLN A 155 -8.12 -9.62 8.16
N LYS A 156 -7.15 -8.84 7.65
CA LYS A 156 -6.33 -7.94 8.47
C LYS A 156 -7.17 -6.93 9.23
N SER A 157 -8.22 -6.36 8.63
CA SER A 157 -9.12 -5.43 9.33
C SER A 157 -9.84 -6.10 10.50
N LYS A 158 -10.30 -7.35 10.34
CA LYS A 158 -10.91 -8.12 11.43
C LYS A 158 -9.89 -8.49 12.52
N GLU A 159 -8.65 -8.77 12.14
CA GLU A 159 -7.57 -9.02 13.11
C GLU A 159 -7.29 -7.79 13.96
N VAL A 160 -7.22 -6.60 13.34
CA VAL A 160 -7.03 -5.32 14.05
C VAL A 160 -8.21 -5.02 14.97
N GLU A 161 -9.44 -5.10 14.47
CA GLU A 161 -10.66 -4.93 15.27
C GLU A 161 -10.68 -5.88 16.47
N LEU A 162 -10.39 -7.17 16.23
CA LEU A 162 -10.30 -8.16 17.30
C LEU A 162 -9.14 -7.86 18.24
N ALA A 163 -8.00 -7.35 17.79
CA ALA A 163 -6.86 -7.02 18.65
C ALA A 163 -7.17 -5.87 19.62
N GLU A 164 -7.92 -4.87 19.14
CA GLU A 164 -8.25 -3.64 19.87
C GLU A 164 -9.46 -3.81 20.81
N ASP A 165 -10.33 -4.80 20.59
CA ASP A 165 -11.53 -5.02 21.40
C ASP A 165 -11.21 -5.55 22.82
N THR A 166 -10.91 -4.66 23.76
CA THR A 166 -10.67 -5.05 25.15
C THR A 166 -11.96 -5.46 25.87
N ALA A 167 -13.11 -4.94 25.46
CA ALA A 167 -14.40 -5.21 26.08
C ALA A 167 -14.83 -6.67 25.90
N ILE A 168 -14.68 -7.22 24.69
CA ILE A 168 -14.98 -8.64 24.45
C ILE A 168 -14.04 -9.54 25.25
N ARG A 169 -12.77 -9.17 25.44
CA ARG A 169 -11.83 -9.94 26.28
C ARG A 169 -12.28 -9.96 27.73
N GLU A 170 -12.70 -8.82 28.28
CA GLU A 170 -13.20 -8.75 29.65
C GLU A 170 -14.46 -9.60 29.84
N GLN A 171 -15.40 -9.51 28.89
CA GLN A 171 -16.63 -10.30 28.90
C GLN A 171 -16.32 -11.80 28.83
N GLU A 172 -15.55 -12.23 27.82
CA GLU A 172 -15.27 -13.64 27.56
C GLU A 172 -14.33 -14.27 28.59
N SER A 173 -13.49 -13.46 29.25
CA SER A 173 -12.59 -13.95 30.31
C SER A 173 -13.33 -14.67 31.45
N LYS A 174 -14.59 -14.28 31.71
CA LYS A 174 -15.45 -14.87 32.74
C LYS A 174 -15.93 -16.27 32.38
N HIS A 175 -15.94 -16.61 31.10
CA HIS A 175 -16.35 -17.92 30.59
C HIS A 175 -15.19 -18.94 30.56
N VAL A 176 -13.93 -18.48 30.68
CA VAL A 176 -12.74 -19.32 30.65
C VAL A 176 -12.36 -19.80 32.05
N LYS A 177 -12.26 -21.11 32.24
CA LYS A 177 -11.79 -21.76 33.48
C LYS A 177 -10.45 -22.47 33.23
N ASN A 178 -9.62 -22.60 34.27
CA ASN A 178 -8.30 -23.27 34.22
C ASN A 178 -7.40 -22.72 33.09
N LYS A 179 -7.14 -21.40 33.13
CA LYS A 179 -6.25 -20.75 32.16
C LYS A 179 -4.88 -21.43 32.17
N ILE A 180 -4.29 -21.63 31.00
CA ILE A 180 -2.94 -22.16 30.88
C ILE A 180 -1.98 -21.13 31.46
N GLU A 181 -1.29 -21.48 32.54
CA GLU A 181 -0.20 -20.70 33.10
C GLU A 181 1.04 -20.96 32.24
N LEU A 182 1.48 -19.95 31.50
CA LEU A 182 2.74 -20.00 30.77
C LEU A 182 3.83 -19.46 31.70
N ALA A 183 4.83 -20.29 31.99
CA ALA A 183 6.08 -19.84 32.58
C ALA A 183 6.91 -19.17 31.48
N LEU A 184 6.64 -17.89 31.23
CA LEU A 184 7.42 -17.03 30.35
C LEU A 184 8.41 -16.19 31.17
#